data_AF-A0A944ZTL1-F1
#
_entry.id   AF-A0A944ZTL1-F1
#
_cell.length_a   1.000
_cell.length_b   1.000
_cell.length_c   1.000
_cell.angle_alpha   90.00
_cell.angle_beta   90.00
_cell.angle_gamma   90.00
#
_symmetry.space_group_name_H-M   'P 1'
#
loop_
_entity.id
_entity.type
_entity.pdbx_description
1 polymer ?
#
loop_
_entity_poly.entity_id
_entity_poly.type
_entity_poly.pdbx_seq_one_letter_code
_entity_poly.pdbx_strand_id
1 'polypeptide(L)'
;MKNKFALMSSLIVVTVLATGGLAIFTTVIHAESMEEQREHFVEMKGSMIGEMIHDGDYMCCLETPCTYCIEKTPGHGEGATCTCLDDVVNGRHPCGECIGEIMEGHGNKFLSQYFARAIAEEMGGQYHEIFKHMMFDKYQISIEDQL
;
A
#
# COMPACT_ATOMS: atom_id res chain seq x y z
N MET A 1 -36.29 62.66 -0.56
CA MET A 1 -36.50 61.19 -0.76
C MET A 1 -35.38 60.50 -1.54
N LYS A 2 -34.69 61.15 -2.49
CA LYS A 2 -33.62 60.52 -3.30
C LYS A 2 -32.40 60.00 -2.51
N ASN A 3 -32.00 60.67 -1.43
CA ASN A 3 -30.80 60.27 -0.65
C ASN A 3 -30.98 59.02 0.22
N LYS A 4 -32.22 58.67 0.60
CA LYS A 4 -32.48 57.47 1.43
C LYS A 4 -32.35 56.17 0.63
N PHE A 5 -32.62 56.23 -0.69
CA PHE A 5 -32.55 55.08 -1.58
C PHE A 5 -31.11 54.67 -1.89
N ALA A 6 -30.22 55.65 -2.09
CA ALA A 6 -28.79 55.42 -2.31
C ALA A 6 -28.08 54.83 -1.07
N LEU A 7 -28.48 55.27 0.13
CA LEU A 7 -27.95 54.73 1.39
C LEU A 7 -28.39 53.28 1.64
N MET A 8 -29.65 52.94 1.32
CA MET A 8 -30.12 51.56 1.45
C MET A 8 -29.49 50.61 0.42
N SER A 9 -29.27 51.04 -0.83
CA SER A 9 -28.62 50.18 -1.82
C SER A 9 -27.16 49.93 -1.49
N SER A 10 -26.45 50.93 -0.95
CA SER A 10 -25.05 50.78 -0.53
C SER A 10 -24.90 49.84 0.68
N LEU A 11 -25.83 49.90 1.64
CA LEU A 11 -25.83 49.01 2.82
C LEU A 11 -26.05 47.54 2.45
N ILE A 12 -26.95 47.26 1.49
CA ILE A 12 -27.24 45.91 0.98
C ILE A 12 -26.03 45.33 0.24
N VAL A 13 -25.36 46.13 -0.58
CA VAL A 13 -24.15 45.69 -1.30
C VAL A 13 -23.03 45.33 -0.32
N VAL A 14 -22.83 46.12 0.74
CA VAL A 14 -21.84 45.83 1.79
C VAL A 14 -22.20 44.56 2.57
N THR A 15 -23.47 44.32 2.89
CA THR A 15 -23.89 43.09 3.60
C THR A 15 -23.78 41.84 2.73
N VAL A 16 -24.11 41.92 1.44
CA VAL A 16 -23.95 40.81 0.49
C VAL A 16 -22.46 40.49 0.26
N LEU A 17 -21.60 41.50 0.18
CA LEU A 17 -20.15 41.29 0.09
C LEU A 17 -19.55 40.73 1.39
N ALA A 18 -20.02 41.17 2.56
CA ALA A 18 -19.54 40.67 3.84
C ALA A 18 -19.98 39.22 4.11
N THR A 19 -21.22 38.86 3.77
CA THR A 19 -21.75 37.49 3.94
C THR A 19 -21.24 36.54 2.86
N GLY A 20 -21.14 36.99 1.61
CA GLY A 20 -20.50 36.25 0.52
C GLY A 20 -19.00 36.05 0.76
N GLY A 21 -18.31 37.06 1.28
CA GLY A 21 -16.89 36.98 1.65
C GLY A 21 -16.63 36.02 2.83
N LEU A 22 -17.54 35.98 3.82
CA LEU A 22 -17.42 35.05 4.95
C LEU A 22 -17.63 33.58 4.52
N ALA A 23 -18.60 33.33 3.63
CA ALA A 23 -18.89 32.01 3.10
C ALA A 23 -17.74 31.46 2.23
N ILE A 24 -17.06 32.34 1.49
CA ILE A 24 -15.88 31.96 0.68
C ILE A 24 -14.67 31.69 1.59
N PHE A 25 -14.51 32.39 2.71
CA PHE A 25 -13.39 32.19 3.64
C PHE A 25 -13.45 30.84 4.39
N THR A 26 -14.65 30.32 4.68
CA THR A 26 -14.79 29.01 5.36
C THR A 26 -14.43 27.82 4.47
N THR A 27 -14.40 28.00 3.14
CA THR A 27 -14.00 26.93 2.19
C THR A 27 -12.50 26.93 1.89
N VAL A 28 -11.73 27.88 2.43
CA VAL A 28 -10.28 27.98 2.20
C VAL A 28 -9.54 27.16 3.25
N ILE A 29 -9.32 25.89 2.91
CA ILE A 29 -8.11 25.10 3.22
C ILE A 29 -8.03 24.55 4.67
N HIS A 30 -8.74 23.44 4.93
CA HIS A 30 -8.11 22.36 5.69
C HIS A 30 -7.32 21.52 4.69
N ALA A 31 -6.11 21.98 4.35
CA ALA A 31 -5.17 21.10 3.67
C ALA A 31 -4.76 20.07 4.73
N GLU A 32 -5.22 18.83 4.57
CA GLU A 32 -4.78 17.72 5.41
C GLU A 32 -3.26 17.69 5.42
N SER A 33 -2.69 17.49 6.61
CA SER A 33 -1.25 17.35 6.72
C SER A 33 -0.77 16.09 6.00
N MET A 34 0.49 16.03 5.59
CA MET A 34 1.06 14.80 5.02
C MET A 34 0.94 13.60 5.97
N GLU A 35 0.96 13.86 7.29
CA GLU A 35 0.76 12.85 8.31
C GLU A 35 -0.65 12.27 8.25
N GLU A 36 -1.65 13.14 8.23
CA GLU A 36 -3.08 12.80 8.18
C GLU A 36 -3.42 12.06 6.88
N GLN A 37 -2.87 12.51 5.73
CA GLN A 37 -3.01 11.79 4.46
C GLN A 37 -2.40 10.39 4.51
N ARG A 38 -1.24 10.22 5.17
CA ARG A 38 -0.62 8.90 5.33
C ARG A 38 -1.46 7.99 6.21
N GLU A 39 -1.97 8.49 7.33
CA GLU A 39 -2.85 7.72 8.22
C GLU A 39 -4.12 7.27 7.49
N HIS A 40 -4.77 8.18 6.76
CA HIS A 40 -5.95 7.86 5.95
C HIS A 40 -5.63 6.83 4.85
N PHE A 41 -4.48 6.94 4.18
CA PHE A 41 -4.04 5.92 3.23
C PHE A 41 -3.85 4.55 3.89
N VAL A 42 -3.22 4.49 5.07
CA VAL A 42 -3.01 3.21 5.78
C VAL A 42 -4.33 2.57 6.19
N GLU A 43 -5.31 3.35 6.65
CA GLU A 43 -6.64 2.86 6.98
C GLU A 43 -7.37 2.31 5.74
N MET A 44 -7.39 3.08 4.65
CA MET A 44 -7.98 2.66 3.39
C MET A 44 -7.33 1.39 2.86
N LYS A 45 -5.99 1.33 2.89
CA LYS A 45 -5.19 0.15 2.52
C LYS A 45 -5.64 -1.09 3.31
N GLY A 46 -5.78 -0.94 4.63
CA GLY A 46 -6.23 -2.01 5.51
C GLY A 46 -7.64 -2.49 5.19
N SER A 47 -8.57 -1.57 4.91
CA SER A 47 -9.94 -1.92 4.51
C SER A 47 -9.98 -2.71 3.20
N MET A 48 -9.24 -2.27 2.18
CA MET A 48 -9.16 -2.96 0.89
C MET A 48 -8.60 -4.38 1.05
N ILE A 49 -7.52 -4.54 1.81
CA ILE A 49 -6.95 -5.87 2.10
C ILE A 49 -7.97 -6.74 2.82
N GLY A 50 -8.72 -6.20 3.78
CA GLY A 50 -9.77 -6.93 4.49
C GLY A 50 -10.84 -7.48 3.54
N GLU A 51 -11.28 -6.68 2.57
CA GLU A 51 -12.23 -7.09 1.53
C GLU A 51 -11.63 -8.17 0.62
N MET A 52 -10.41 -7.97 0.13
CA MET A 52 -9.72 -8.98 -0.68
C MET A 52 -9.50 -10.31 0.06
N ILE A 53 -9.22 -10.29 1.38
CA ILE A 53 -9.14 -11.50 2.20
C ILE A 53 -10.50 -12.20 2.27
N HIS A 54 -11.59 -11.44 2.44
CA HIS A 54 -12.94 -11.98 2.48
C HIS A 54 -13.30 -12.70 1.17
N ASP A 55 -12.92 -12.11 0.04
CA ASP A 55 -13.21 -12.63 -1.30
C ASP A 55 -12.24 -13.76 -1.72
N GLY A 56 -11.17 -13.98 -0.95
CA GLY A 56 -10.15 -15.00 -1.24
C GLY A 56 -9.06 -14.54 -2.20
N ASP A 57 -9.02 -13.25 -2.51
CA ASP A 57 -8.11 -12.61 -3.48
C ASP A 57 -6.83 -12.06 -2.84
N TYR A 58 -6.60 -12.32 -1.54
CA TYR A 58 -5.41 -11.84 -0.83
C TYR A 58 -4.60 -12.97 -0.18
N MET A 59 -3.41 -13.23 -0.73
CA MET A 59 -2.47 -14.23 -0.24
C MET A 59 -1.03 -13.69 -0.29
N CYS A 60 -0.70 -12.75 0.59
CA CYS A 60 0.65 -12.18 0.70
C CYS A 60 1.61 -13.12 1.45
N CYS A 61 2.88 -13.16 1.03
CA CYS A 61 3.93 -13.98 1.64
C CYS A 61 4.77 -13.23 2.71
N LEU A 62 4.43 -11.97 3.00
CA LEU A 62 5.12 -11.13 3.99
C LEU A 62 4.43 -11.15 5.36
N GLU A 63 5.14 -10.73 6.41
CA GLU A 63 4.53 -10.53 7.74
C GLU A 63 3.61 -9.32 7.77
N THR A 64 3.99 -8.26 7.06
CA THR A 64 3.18 -7.05 6.89
C THR A 64 2.76 -6.91 5.42
N PRO A 65 1.47 -6.68 5.14
CA PRO A 65 0.96 -6.42 3.80
C PRO A 65 1.71 -5.33 3.02
N CYS A 66 2.27 -5.71 1.86
CA CYS A 66 2.89 -4.82 0.88
C CYS A 66 1.86 -3.95 0.14
N THR A 67 2.32 -2.83 -0.42
CA THR A 67 1.47 -1.93 -1.23
C THR A 67 1.21 -2.43 -2.64
N TYR A 68 2.15 -3.16 -3.23
CA TYR A 68 2.01 -3.73 -4.57
C TYR A 68 0.83 -4.67 -4.73
N CYS A 69 0.44 -5.39 -3.67
CA CYS A 69 -0.74 -6.27 -3.72
C CYS A 69 -2.07 -5.52 -3.95
N ILE A 70 -2.07 -4.18 -3.87
CA ILE A 70 -3.22 -3.31 -4.14
C ILE A 70 -3.03 -2.52 -5.43
N GLU A 71 -1.81 -2.06 -5.70
CA GLU A 71 -1.53 -1.17 -6.84
C GLU A 71 -1.27 -1.92 -8.15
N LYS A 72 -0.48 -3.00 -8.10
CA LYS A 72 0.06 -3.63 -9.31
C LYS A 72 0.61 -5.03 -9.01
N THR A 73 -0.06 -6.05 -9.55
CA THR A 73 0.35 -7.46 -9.37
C THR A 73 0.63 -8.26 -10.65
N PRO A 74 1.13 -7.70 -11.77
CA PRO A 74 1.23 -8.41 -13.05
C PRO A 74 1.96 -9.75 -12.92
N GLY A 75 1.28 -10.84 -13.28
CA GLY A 75 1.79 -12.21 -13.18
C GLY A 75 1.65 -12.87 -11.80
N HIS A 76 1.29 -12.11 -10.77
CA HIS A 76 1.12 -12.53 -9.37
C HIS A 76 -0.24 -12.06 -8.80
N GLY A 77 -1.20 -11.88 -9.72
CA GLY A 77 -2.51 -11.22 -9.57
C GLY A 77 -2.82 -10.30 -10.77
N GLU A 78 -4.08 -9.96 -11.03
CA GLU A 78 -4.43 -8.86 -11.95
C GLU A 78 -5.44 -7.95 -11.26
N GLY A 79 -5.18 -6.65 -11.22
CA GLY A 79 -5.99 -5.71 -10.44
C GLY A 79 -5.77 -5.86 -8.93
N ALA A 80 -6.83 -5.71 -8.13
CA ALA A 80 -6.77 -5.87 -6.68
C ALA A 80 -6.84 -7.36 -6.30
N THR A 81 -5.80 -8.11 -6.68
CA THR A 81 -5.61 -9.54 -6.32
C THR A 81 -4.14 -9.79 -6.05
N CYS A 82 -3.82 -10.66 -5.09
CA CYS A 82 -2.46 -10.98 -4.63
C CYS A 82 -2.32 -12.49 -4.42
N THR A 83 -1.53 -13.17 -5.26
CA THR A 83 -1.30 -14.64 -5.18
C THR A 83 0.15 -15.01 -4.83
N CYS A 84 0.94 -14.06 -4.32
CA CYS A 84 2.38 -14.24 -4.07
C CYS A 84 2.71 -15.42 -3.13
N LEU A 85 1.83 -15.76 -2.18
CA LEU A 85 1.98 -16.95 -1.36
C LEU A 85 1.99 -18.22 -2.20
N ASP A 86 1.05 -18.37 -3.14
CA ASP A 86 0.98 -19.54 -4.03
C ASP A 86 2.24 -19.63 -4.90
N ASP A 87 2.71 -18.49 -5.42
CA ASP A 87 3.95 -18.45 -6.19
C ASP A 87 5.13 -18.96 -5.36
N VAL A 88 5.33 -18.41 -4.16
CA VAL A 88 6.44 -18.80 -3.27
C VAL A 88 6.42 -20.29 -2.95
N VAL A 89 5.28 -20.85 -2.51
CA VAL A 89 5.22 -22.27 -2.12
C VAL A 89 5.45 -23.21 -3.31
N ASN A 90 5.11 -22.76 -4.52
CA ASN A 90 5.37 -23.47 -5.76
C ASN A 90 6.76 -23.19 -6.36
N GLY A 91 7.60 -22.39 -5.68
CA GLY A 91 8.94 -22.07 -6.15
C GLY A 91 8.98 -21.11 -7.33
N ARG A 92 7.92 -20.33 -7.56
CA ARG A 92 7.88 -19.23 -8.51
C ARG A 92 8.19 -17.93 -7.79
N HIS A 93 8.86 -16.99 -8.47
CA HIS A 93 9.19 -15.70 -7.87
C HIS A 93 7.90 -14.93 -7.50
N PRO A 94 7.84 -14.26 -6.34
CA PRO A 94 6.73 -13.36 -6.02
C PRO A 94 6.94 -11.98 -6.63
N CYS A 95 6.01 -11.05 -6.39
CA CYS A 95 6.16 -9.67 -6.84
C CYS A 95 7.42 -8.98 -6.25
N GLY A 96 7.92 -7.95 -6.94
CA GLY A 96 9.20 -7.31 -6.60
C GLY A 96 9.28 -6.73 -5.18
N GLU A 97 8.19 -6.18 -4.64
CA GLU A 97 8.16 -5.69 -3.25
C GLU A 97 8.32 -6.85 -2.26
N CYS A 98 7.68 -8.01 -2.52
CA CYS A 98 7.87 -9.19 -1.69
C CYS A 98 9.31 -9.70 -1.72
N ILE A 99 9.97 -9.72 -2.89
CA ILE A 99 11.37 -10.16 -2.99
C ILE A 99 12.27 -9.27 -2.11
N GLY A 100 12.13 -7.94 -2.22
CA GLY A 100 12.91 -6.99 -1.43
C GLY A 100 12.73 -7.21 0.08
N GLU A 101 11.48 -7.22 0.54
CA GLU A 101 11.13 -7.42 1.95
C GLU A 101 11.60 -8.79 2.48
N ILE A 102 11.49 -9.85 1.67
CA ILE A 102 12.02 -11.17 2.05
C ILE A 102 13.54 -11.13 2.23
N MET A 103 14.27 -10.48 1.32
CA MET A 103 15.72 -10.33 1.43
C MET A 103 16.15 -9.44 2.59
N GLU A 104 15.26 -8.56 3.06
CA GLU A 104 15.50 -7.73 4.24
C GLU A 104 15.21 -8.46 5.56
N GLY A 105 14.34 -9.49 5.54
CA GLY A 105 13.97 -10.30 6.70
C GLY A 105 12.51 -10.13 7.16
N HIS A 106 11.66 -9.55 6.31
CA HIS A 106 10.26 -9.20 6.59
C HIS A 106 9.25 -10.16 5.92
N GLY A 107 9.76 -11.24 5.31
CA GLY A 107 8.95 -12.36 4.83
C GLY A 107 8.31 -13.13 5.98
N ASN A 108 7.16 -13.76 5.74
CA ASN A 108 6.54 -14.63 6.72
C ASN A 108 7.48 -15.81 7.05
N LYS A 109 8.02 -15.84 8.28
CA LYS A 109 9.00 -16.85 8.71
C LYS A 109 8.56 -18.31 8.53
N PHE A 110 7.25 -18.58 8.52
CA PHE A 110 6.72 -19.94 8.29
C PHE A 110 6.87 -20.40 6.84
N LEU A 111 7.17 -19.47 5.93
CA LEU A 111 7.43 -19.73 4.52
C LEU A 111 8.93 -19.73 4.19
N SER A 112 9.80 -19.52 5.18
CA SER A 112 11.26 -19.36 4.95
C SER A 112 11.91 -20.49 4.17
N GLN A 113 11.45 -21.73 4.33
CA GLN A 113 11.92 -22.89 3.57
C GLN A 113 11.69 -22.78 2.06
N TYR A 114 10.77 -21.92 1.59
CA TYR A 114 10.41 -21.78 0.18
C TYR A 114 11.10 -20.60 -0.51
N PHE A 115 11.56 -19.61 0.25
CA PHE A 115 12.01 -18.32 -0.28
C PHE A 115 13.22 -18.44 -1.21
N ALA A 116 14.22 -19.25 -0.84
CA ALA A 116 15.45 -19.35 -1.61
C ALA A 116 15.18 -19.87 -3.04
N ARG A 117 14.38 -20.93 -3.16
CA ARG A 117 13.96 -21.48 -4.45
C ARG A 117 13.13 -20.49 -5.26
N ALA A 118 12.13 -19.87 -4.63
CA ALA A 118 11.23 -18.93 -5.29
C ALA A 118 11.97 -17.72 -5.86
N ILE A 119 12.87 -17.10 -5.08
CA ILE A 119 13.64 -15.94 -5.52
C ILE A 119 14.66 -16.30 -6.62
N ALA A 120 15.22 -17.51 -6.58
CA ALA A 120 16.19 -17.96 -7.57
C ALA A 120 15.60 -18.24 -8.97
N GLU A 121 14.27 -18.33 -9.10
CA GLU A 121 13.59 -18.86 -10.28
C GLU A 121 13.94 -18.08 -11.57
N GLU A 122 13.78 -16.76 -11.59
CA GLU A 122 14.13 -15.93 -12.76
C GLU A 122 15.63 -15.72 -12.93
N MET A 123 16.42 -15.93 -11.88
CA MET A 123 17.88 -15.73 -11.90
C MET A 123 18.64 -16.97 -12.36
N GLY A 124 18.00 -18.14 -12.30
CA GLY A 124 18.58 -19.45 -12.62
C GLY A 124 19.15 -20.18 -11.40
N GLY A 125 19.13 -21.52 -11.46
CA GLY A 125 19.43 -22.39 -10.33
C GLY A 125 20.81 -22.23 -9.69
N GLN A 126 21.78 -21.63 -10.38
CA GLN A 126 23.10 -21.31 -9.82
C GLN A 126 23.06 -20.32 -8.65
N TYR A 127 22.01 -19.50 -8.54
CA TYR A 127 21.83 -18.55 -7.45
C TYR A 127 21.11 -19.15 -6.23
N HIS A 128 20.55 -20.36 -6.36
CA HIS A 128 19.77 -20.99 -5.29
C HIS A 128 20.57 -21.11 -4.00
N GLU A 129 21.80 -21.63 -4.05
CA GLU A 129 22.65 -21.77 -2.86
C GLU A 129 23.00 -20.42 -2.22
N ILE A 130 23.19 -19.37 -3.02
CA ILE A 130 23.43 -18.00 -2.51
C ILE A 130 22.22 -17.54 -1.70
N PHE A 131 21.02 -17.75 -2.23
CA PHE A 131 19.80 -17.39 -1.52
C PHE A 131 19.56 -18.28 -0.29
N LYS A 132 19.97 -19.55 -0.31
CA LYS A 132 19.87 -20.41 0.88
C LYS A 132 20.70 -19.87 2.04
N HIS A 133 21.92 -19.43 1.76
CA HIS A 133 22.77 -18.75 2.75
C HIS A 133 22.14 -17.44 3.24
N MET A 134 21.57 -16.64 2.35
CA MET A 134 20.87 -15.41 2.74
C MET A 134 19.67 -15.70 3.65
N MET A 135 18.85 -16.70 3.33
CA MET A 135 17.69 -17.06 4.15
C MET A 135 18.11 -17.64 5.51
N PHE A 136 19.23 -18.36 5.58
CA PHE A 136 19.83 -18.75 6.86
C PHE A 136 20.16 -17.51 7.71
N ASP A 137 20.84 -16.52 7.13
CA ASP A 137 21.19 -15.29 7.86
C ASP A 137 19.94 -14.51 8.31
N LYS A 138 18.92 -14.41 7.46
CA LYS A 138 17.72 -13.59 7.69
C LYS A 138 16.68 -14.27 8.58
N TYR A 139 16.45 -15.56 8.41
CA TYR A 139 15.37 -16.30 9.07
C TYR A 139 15.85 -17.38 10.03
N GLN A 140 17.16 -17.62 10.11
CA GLN A 140 17.76 -18.63 11.01
C GLN A 140 17.25 -20.05 10.73
N ILE A 141 16.85 -20.33 9.48
CA ILE A 141 16.50 -21.66 8.99
C ILE A 141 17.76 -22.34 8.42
N SER A 142 17.97 -23.61 8.76
CA SER A 142 19.15 -24.36 8.28
C SER A 142 19.20 -24.42 6.75
N ILE A 143 20.39 -24.63 6.17
CA ILE A 143 20.52 -24.77 4.72
C ILE A 143 19.83 -26.06 4.25
N GLU A 144 19.83 -27.10 5.07
CA GLU A 144 19.27 -28.41 4.78
C GLU A 144 17.74 -28.42 4.76
N ASP A 145 17.10 -27.58 5.58
CA ASP A 145 15.64 -27.48 5.67
C ASP A 145 15.01 -26.60 4.58
N GLN A 146 15.82 -25.97 3.74
CA GLN A 146 15.38 -25.10 2.65
C GLN A 146 15.27 -25.87 1.32
N LEU A 147 14.13 -25.68 0.65
CA LEU A 147 13.79 -26.26 -0.65
C LEU A 147 14.48 -25.57 -1.82
#